data_AF-A0A5R9CRK6-F1
#
_entry.id   AF-A0A5R9CRK6-F1
#
_cell.length_a   1.000
_cell.length_b   1.000
_cell.length_c   1.000
_cell.angle_alpha   90.00
_cell.angle_beta   90.00
_cell.angle_gamma   90.00
#
_symmetry.space_group_name_H-M   'P 1'
#
loop_
_entity.id
_entity.type
_entity.pdbx_description
1 polymer ?
#
loop_
_entity_poly.entity_id
_entity_poly.type
_entity_poly.pdbx_seq_one_letter_code
_entity_poly.pdbx_strand_id
1 'polypeptide(L)'
;MRKQDPNGTFVFSANKLFAGQRADVPISDITYQHIYPLEVLEYYGSVLSNLDPGSTNTYVYEKFANILTVNYVDENNQPITGQKPVTKQVPFGETYTETAPKISGYTLTTSPTLTGKLDKDATITFKYQKDRVIPPNPGPVNPGPVNPNNPINPDSHNDSDNHVNNHPNNNTGGKTESDHQVVKEPDNDNQTNKNTKKKTVVYAINNIYLYQNKNFKQSERIFKYVQKPRINRPMFVVLGRSTDDSGKLRLKVRDVNHHSKSAGKVGYITGSWKYVRPVYYQSNHKTLTVINPNGVNAYTNQNLTGKAKHFKQGTRIKVTKFVRHNLTTRYMTSDGLYITGNRKLVINGYVRQPQQIKVKKTLYRYNNANFNHRLSKVKKGTILKVAKYEYSHPDSLKQFGTLRYAVSGGYVTANRQFVKVIK
;
A
#
# COMPACT_ATOMS: atom_id res chain seq x y z
N MET A 1 52.67 8.96 8.40
CA MET A 1 52.40 7.89 9.39
C MET A 1 52.10 8.50 10.75
N ARG A 2 50.91 8.25 11.34
CA ARG A 2 50.71 7.87 12.75
C ARG A 2 49.19 7.70 13.04
N LYS A 3 48.88 6.58 13.70
CA LYS A 3 47.62 6.07 14.28
C LYS A 3 46.27 6.69 13.85
N GLN A 4 45.42 5.82 13.30
CA GLN A 4 43.96 5.98 13.30
C GLN A 4 43.43 5.77 14.74
N ASP A 5 42.46 6.59 15.14
CA ASP A 5 41.58 6.35 16.29
C ASP A 5 40.18 5.98 15.74
N PRO A 6 39.49 4.93 16.24
CA PRO A 6 38.19 4.52 15.69
C PRO A 6 37.03 5.48 15.94
N ASN A 7 37.15 6.40 16.91
CA ASN A 7 36.03 7.24 17.36
C ASN A 7 36.25 8.71 16.95
N GLY A 8 35.49 9.15 15.95
CA GLY A 8 35.77 10.38 15.18
C GLY A 8 35.72 11.70 15.96
N THR A 9 36.51 12.66 15.46
CA THR A 9 36.66 14.04 15.96
C THR A 9 35.43 14.91 15.66
N PHE A 10 35.07 15.81 16.59
CA PHE A 10 34.07 16.88 16.35
C PHE A 10 34.75 18.20 15.93
N VAL A 11 34.23 18.86 14.89
CA VAL A 11 34.54 20.27 14.57
C VAL A 11 33.29 20.97 14.03
N PHE A 12 33.05 22.20 14.48
CA PHE A 12 31.97 23.09 14.03
C PHE A 12 32.44 23.99 12.87
N SER A 13 31.57 24.30 11.91
CA SER A 13 31.64 25.57 11.19
C SER A 13 30.28 26.00 10.61
N ALA A 14 30.12 27.31 10.41
CA ALA A 14 29.02 27.85 9.63
C ALA A 14 29.41 27.86 8.13
N ASN A 15 28.49 27.39 7.28
CA ASN A 15 28.52 27.39 5.81
C ASN A 15 29.26 26.23 5.07
N LYS A 16 28.44 25.22 4.69
CA LYS A 16 28.44 24.34 3.48
C LYS A 16 29.54 23.28 3.23
N LEU A 17 29.06 22.01 3.15
CA LEU A 17 29.40 20.86 2.25
C LEU A 17 30.88 20.42 2.10
N PHE A 18 31.26 19.14 1.96
CA PHE A 18 30.81 18.01 1.10
C PHE A 18 31.13 16.66 1.81
N ALA A 19 30.86 15.43 1.31
CA ALA A 19 29.78 14.82 0.52
C ALA A 19 30.09 13.31 0.29
N GLY A 20 29.11 12.53 -0.20
CA GLY A 20 29.34 11.18 -0.76
C GLY A 20 28.05 10.39 -0.95
N GLN A 21 27.43 10.29 -2.14
CA GLN A 21 27.80 10.84 -3.46
C GLN A 21 26.57 11.43 -4.18
N ARG A 22 26.81 12.50 -4.96
CA ARG A 22 26.00 13.10 -6.05
C ARG A 22 24.47 13.09 -5.95
N ALA A 23 23.92 14.27 -5.64
CA ALA A 23 22.72 14.79 -6.32
C ALA A 23 22.73 16.33 -6.28
N ASP A 24 22.94 16.97 -7.43
CA ASP A 24 22.98 18.43 -7.55
C ASP A 24 21.55 18.99 -7.62
N VAL A 25 21.12 19.73 -6.59
CA VAL A 25 19.77 20.36 -6.52
C VAL A 25 19.87 21.83 -6.05
N PRO A 26 19.15 22.84 -6.64
CA PRO A 26 19.41 24.30 -6.50
C PRO A 26 19.25 24.99 -5.10
N ILE A 27 18.22 25.84 -4.87
CA ILE A 27 17.84 26.39 -3.55
C ILE A 27 16.33 26.75 -3.40
N SER A 28 15.43 25.97 -4.04
CA SER A 28 13.96 26.17 -3.95
C SER A 28 13.07 24.89 -3.88
N ASP A 29 13.63 23.69 -4.06
CA ASP A 29 12.86 22.49 -4.41
C ASP A 29 12.61 21.48 -3.27
N ILE A 30 12.83 21.84 -2.01
CA ILE A 30 12.78 20.87 -0.91
C ILE A 30 12.24 21.62 0.39
N THR A 31 11.14 21.20 1.08
CA THR A 31 10.31 21.97 2.07
C THR A 31 9.79 21.36 3.46
N TYR A 32 10.52 20.56 4.29
CA TYR A 32 10.15 19.80 5.57
C TYR A 32 11.18 18.73 6.10
N GLN A 33 11.64 18.81 7.37
CA GLN A 33 12.62 17.88 8.00
C GLN A 33 12.01 16.96 9.11
N HIS A 34 12.65 15.82 9.43
CA HIS A 34 12.22 14.83 10.45
C HIS A 34 13.40 13.93 10.91
N ILE A 35 13.37 13.39 12.15
CA ILE A 35 14.29 12.34 12.65
C ILE A 35 13.53 10.99 12.78
N TYR A 36 14.17 9.85 12.49
CA TYR A 36 13.55 8.50 12.53
C TYR A 36 14.38 7.45 13.29
N PRO A 37 13.74 6.47 13.96
CA PRO A 37 14.41 5.26 14.45
C PRO A 37 14.89 4.36 13.29
N LEU A 38 16.02 3.69 13.48
CA LEU A 38 16.76 2.98 12.40
C LEU A 38 16.03 1.74 11.84
N GLU A 39 15.05 1.16 12.55
CA GLU A 39 14.10 0.14 12.05
C GLU A 39 13.29 0.59 10.81
N VAL A 40 13.14 1.91 10.63
CA VAL A 40 12.44 2.52 9.50
C VAL A 40 13.38 2.73 8.31
N LEU A 41 14.69 2.91 8.56
CA LEU A 41 15.68 3.26 7.54
C LEU A 41 16.04 2.07 6.64
N GLU A 42 16.17 0.85 7.18
CA GLU A 42 16.52 -0.33 6.37
C GLU A 42 15.43 -0.77 5.37
N TYR A 43 14.17 -0.40 5.61
CA TYR A 43 13.08 -0.65 4.64
C TYR A 43 12.82 0.54 3.69
N TYR A 44 13.29 1.74 4.05
CA TYR A 44 13.08 2.97 3.28
C TYR A 44 14.39 3.74 3.07
N GLY A 45 15.21 3.25 2.13
CA GLY A 45 16.14 4.11 1.41
C GLY A 45 15.39 5.17 0.59
N SER A 46 14.96 6.26 1.24
CA SER A 46 14.47 7.47 0.58
C SER A 46 14.52 8.68 1.50
N VAL A 47 15.29 9.69 1.08
CA VAL A 47 15.49 10.98 1.74
C VAL A 47 14.15 11.69 2.01
N LEU A 48 14.04 12.35 3.17
CA LEU A 48 12.94 13.28 3.45
C LEU A 48 12.90 14.32 2.35
N SER A 49 11.78 14.39 1.65
CA SER A 49 11.70 15.00 0.32
C SER A 49 11.79 16.52 0.33
N ASN A 50 12.39 17.14 1.36
CA ASN A 50 11.97 18.47 1.77
C ASN A 50 12.98 19.31 2.67
N LEU A 51 13.97 20.05 2.14
CA LEU A 51 14.98 20.93 2.79
C LEU A 51 15.66 21.97 1.83
N ASP A 52 15.37 23.28 1.90
CA ASP A 52 15.74 24.25 0.85
C ASP A 52 17.14 24.01 0.23
N PRO A 53 17.23 23.65 -1.08
CA PRO A 53 18.38 22.90 -1.59
C PRO A 53 19.74 23.61 -1.48
N GLY A 54 20.80 22.80 -1.48
CA GLY A 54 22.10 23.24 -0.94
C GLY A 54 22.15 23.29 0.60
N SER A 55 21.04 22.96 1.28
CA SER A 55 21.04 22.49 2.68
C SER A 55 21.97 21.29 2.86
N THR A 56 22.72 21.26 3.95
CA THR A 56 23.54 20.11 4.35
C THR A 56 22.75 19.26 5.36
N ASN A 57 22.65 17.94 5.13
CA ASN A 57 22.09 17.01 6.10
C ASN A 57 23.20 16.31 6.87
N THR A 58 23.13 16.35 8.20
CA THR A 58 23.90 15.47 9.08
C THR A 58 22.96 14.40 9.63
N TYR A 59 23.24 13.14 9.30
CA TYR A 59 22.54 12.00 9.87
C TYR A 59 23.36 11.44 11.03
N VAL A 60 22.81 11.50 12.24
CA VAL A 60 23.38 10.81 13.41
C VAL A 60 22.67 9.47 13.50
N TYR A 61 23.44 8.38 13.44
CA TYR A 61 22.94 7.02 13.53
C TYR A 61 23.35 6.41 14.87
N GLU A 62 22.36 6.10 15.69
CA GLU A 62 22.55 5.27 16.88
C GLU A 62 22.03 3.86 16.57
N LYS A 63 22.80 2.83 16.94
CA LYS A 63 22.30 1.45 16.95
C LYS A 63 21.12 1.41 17.92
N PHE A 64 20.03 0.77 17.54
CA PHE A 64 18.76 0.73 18.29
C PHE A 64 18.22 -0.71 18.47
N ALA A 65 18.82 -1.66 17.76
CA ALA A 65 18.47 -3.07 17.73
C ALA A 65 19.73 -3.91 17.53
N ASN A 66 19.73 -5.11 18.07
CA ASN A 66 20.73 -6.13 17.80
C ASN A 66 20.18 -7.16 16.81
N ILE A 67 21.07 -7.74 16.00
CA ILE A 67 20.73 -8.75 15.00
C ILE A 67 20.73 -10.13 15.66
N LEU A 68 19.59 -10.82 15.58
CA LEU A 68 19.45 -12.24 15.85
C LEU A 68 19.61 -13.01 14.54
N THR A 69 20.57 -13.94 14.48
CA THR A 69 20.64 -14.95 13.42
C THR A 69 20.09 -16.27 13.94
N VAL A 70 19.16 -16.88 13.21
CA VAL A 70 18.59 -18.19 13.54
C VAL A 70 19.09 -19.23 12.55
N ASN A 71 19.86 -20.20 13.05
CA ASN A 71 20.43 -21.31 12.28
C ASN A 71 19.66 -22.62 12.50
N TYR A 72 19.72 -23.49 11.50
CA TYR A 72 19.13 -24.83 11.51
C TYR A 72 20.19 -25.84 11.10
N VAL A 73 20.59 -26.71 12.03
CA VAL A 73 21.69 -27.68 11.83
C VAL A 73 21.29 -29.09 12.24
N ASP A 74 21.96 -30.08 11.65
CA ASP A 74 21.82 -31.49 12.00
C ASP A 74 22.60 -31.85 13.29
N GLU A 75 22.57 -33.13 13.65
CA GLU A 75 23.26 -33.70 14.81
C GLU A 75 24.79 -33.46 14.80
N ASN A 76 25.40 -33.26 13.63
CA ASN A 76 26.82 -33.00 13.43
C ASN A 76 27.16 -31.49 13.34
N ASN A 77 26.17 -30.63 13.62
CA ASN A 77 26.21 -29.17 13.42
C ASN A 77 26.37 -28.72 11.96
N GLN A 78 26.07 -29.58 10.98
CA GLN A 78 26.08 -29.20 9.56
C GLN A 78 24.76 -28.50 9.17
N PRO A 79 24.78 -27.48 8.29
CA PRO A 79 23.56 -26.81 7.85
C PRO A 79 22.59 -27.76 7.14
N ILE A 80 21.31 -27.73 7.53
CA ILE A 80 20.30 -28.60 6.89
C ILE A 80 20.00 -28.11 5.47
N THR A 81 20.22 -28.97 4.48
CA THR A 81 19.99 -28.68 3.06
C THR A 81 18.59 -28.11 2.82
N GLY A 82 18.54 -26.94 2.18
CA GLY A 82 17.29 -26.22 1.87
C GLY A 82 16.81 -25.26 2.97
N GLN A 83 17.35 -25.31 4.19
CA GLN A 83 17.08 -24.32 5.23
C GLN A 83 18.19 -23.27 5.28
N LYS A 84 17.84 -22.01 5.02
CA LYS A 84 18.78 -20.88 5.09
C LYS A 84 18.68 -20.19 6.45
N PRO A 85 19.79 -19.67 7.02
CA PRO A 85 19.75 -18.80 8.18
C PRO A 85 18.76 -17.65 8.03
N VAL A 86 18.04 -17.33 9.11
CA VAL A 86 17.08 -16.22 9.13
C VAL A 86 17.60 -15.14 10.06
N THR A 87 17.84 -13.94 9.53
CA THR A 87 18.24 -12.77 10.31
C THR A 87 17.03 -11.91 10.69
N LYS A 88 17.02 -11.39 11.92
CA LYS A 88 15.98 -10.50 12.45
C LYS A 88 16.60 -9.41 13.32
N GLN A 89 15.96 -8.25 13.39
CA GLN A 89 16.32 -7.20 14.34
C GLN A 89 15.48 -7.35 15.62
N VAL A 90 16.15 -7.22 16.76
CA VAL A 90 15.54 -7.19 18.09
C VAL A 90 15.87 -5.83 18.71
N PRO A 91 14.92 -4.88 18.78
CA PRO A 91 15.15 -3.57 19.42
C PRO A 91 15.63 -3.70 20.87
N PHE A 92 16.44 -2.73 21.31
CA PHE A 92 17.06 -2.77 22.63
C PHE A 92 16.01 -2.85 23.76
N GLY A 93 16.27 -3.71 24.74
CA GLY A 93 15.39 -3.94 25.89
C GLY A 93 14.22 -4.90 25.63
N GLU A 94 13.83 -5.13 24.38
CA GLU A 94 12.76 -6.05 23.99
C GLU A 94 13.22 -7.53 24.03
N THR A 95 12.26 -8.45 24.12
CA THR A 95 12.53 -9.90 24.04
C THR A 95 12.26 -10.45 22.64
N TYR A 96 13.07 -11.43 22.23
CA TYR A 96 12.75 -12.27 21.07
C TYR A 96 12.04 -13.56 21.49
N THR A 97 11.31 -14.14 20.55
CA THR A 97 10.68 -15.46 20.67
C THR A 97 10.71 -16.12 19.31
N GLU A 98 11.51 -17.17 19.19
CA GLU A 98 11.69 -17.95 17.97
C GLU A 98 11.14 -19.36 18.16
N THR A 99 10.42 -19.86 17.17
CA THR A 99 9.85 -21.22 17.18
C THR A 99 10.49 -22.03 16.06
N ALA A 100 10.89 -23.26 16.37
CA ALA A 100 11.48 -24.18 15.42
C ALA A 100 10.49 -24.52 14.28
N PRO A 101 10.87 -24.40 13.00
CA PRO A 101 10.09 -24.98 11.91
C PRO A 101 10.12 -26.52 11.97
N LYS A 102 9.03 -27.17 11.58
CA LYS A 102 9.02 -28.60 11.27
C LYS A 102 9.75 -28.81 9.93
N ILE A 103 10.81 -29.62 9.94
CA ILE A 103 11.58 -29.99 8.76
C ILE A 103 11.21 -31.45 8.41
N SER A 104 11.06 -31.75 7.12
CA SER A 104 10.73 -33.11 6.67
C SER A 104 11.95 -34.03 6.75
N GLY A 105 11.82 -35.19 7.39
CA GLY A 105 12.92 -36.14 7.59
C GLY A 105 13.91 -35.76 8.70
N TYR A 106 13.51 -34.87 9.61
CA TYR A 106 14.31 -34.40 10.73
C TYR A 106 13.44 -34.14 11.97
N THR A 107 13.83 -34.72 13.11
CA THR A 107 13.20 -34.51 14.42
C THR A 107 13.96 -33.46 15.22
N LEU A 108 13.27 -32.45 15.77
CA LEU A 108 13.89 -31.41 16.57
C LEU A 108 14.41 -31.95 17.92
N THR A 109 15.66 -31.64 18.28
CA THR A 109 16.28 -32.06 19.55
C THR A 109 16.45 -30.93 20.56
N THR A 110 16.48 -29.66 20.12
CA THR A 110 16.39 -28.48 20.99
C THR A 110 14.95 -28.16 21.41
N SER A 111 14.77 -27.31 22.43
CA SER A 111 13.45 -26.79 22.81
C SER A 111 12.68 -26.20 21.60
N PRO A 112 11.35 -26.43 21.48
CA PRO A 112 10.56 -26.00 20.32
C PRO A 112 10.44 -24.48 20.19
N THR A 113 10.64 -23.76 21.30
CA THR A 113 10.67 -22.30 21.34
C THR A 113 11.91 -21.85 22.13
N LEU A 114 12.62 -20.84 21.61
CA LEU A 114 13.74 -20.16 22.26
C LEU A 114 13.39 -18.69 22.46
N THR A 115 13.64 -18.16 23.65
CA THR A 115 13.36 -16.76 24.03
C THR A 115 14.58 -16.13 24.71
N GLY A 116 14.68 -14.81 24.65
CA GLY A 116 15.76 -14.08 25.32
C GLY A 116 15.73 -12.59 25.03
N LYS A 117 16.75 -11.87 25.52
CA LYS A 117 17.07 -10.49 25.14
C LYS A 117 18.43 -10.45 24.43
N LEU A 118 18.71 -9.39 23.69
CA LEU A 118 20.00 -9.18 23.03
C LEU A 118 20.66 -7.88 23.49
N ASP A 119 21.80 -8.01 24.17
CA ASP A 119 22.68 -6.88 24.50
C ASP A 119 23.68 -6.59 23.37
N LYS A 120 23.98 -7.60 22.55
CA LYS A 120 24.76 -7.52 21.30
C LYS A 120 24.19 -8.47 20.25
N ASP A 121 24.68 -8.38 19.01
CA ASP A 121 24.30 -9.30 17.93
C ASP A 121 24.65 -10.75 18.32
N ALA A 122 23.75 -11.68 18.03
CA ALA A 122 23.86 -13.07 18.49
C ALA A 122 23.30 -14.07 17.47
N THR A 123 23.69 -15.33 17.64
CA THR A 123 23.16 -16.45 16.87
C THR A 123 22.53 -17.46 17.82
N ILE A 124 21.33 -17.92 17.49
CA ILE A 124 20.72 -19.11 18.10
C ILE A 124 20.61 -20.22 17.05
N THR A 125 20.62 -21.47 17.52
CA THR A 125 20.62 -22.63 16.65
C THR A 125 19.58 -23.62 17.12
N PHE A 126 18.63 -23.96 16.25
CA PHE A 126 17.80 -25.14 16.42
C PHE A 126 18.55 -26.35 15.87
N LYS A 127 18.74 -27.38 16.71
CA LYS A 127 19.36 -28.64 16.29
C LYS A 127 18.28 -29.67 16.03
N TYR A 128 18.52 -30.47 15.00
CA TYR A 128 17.65 -31.56 14.59
C TYR A 128 18.49 -32.83 14.46
N GLN A 129 17.87 -33.97 14.72
CA GLN A 129 18.39 -35.28 14.39
C GLN A 129 17.72 -35.76 13.10
N LYS A 130 18.51 -36.25 12.13
CA LYS A 130 17.96 -36.84 10.91
C LYS A 130 17.14 -38.09 11.24
N ASP A 131 15.91 -38.15 10.71
CA ASP A 131 15.03 -39.30 10.93
C ASP A 131 15.65 -40.54 10.28
N ARG A 132 15.76 -41.64 11.03
CA ARG A 132 16.23 -42.91 10.46
C ARG A 132 15.16 -43.45 9.51
N VAL A 133 15.45 -43.45 8.22
CA VAL A 133 14.76 -44.32 7.26
C VAL A 133 15.04 -45.77 7.65
N ILE A 134 14.04 -46.42 8.24
CA ILE A 134 14.02 -47.88 8.36
C ILE A 134 13.74 -48.40 6.93
N PRO A 135 14.69 -49.06 6.26
CA PRO A 135 14.40 -49.68 4.97
C PRO A 135 13.33 -50.77 5.18
N PRO A 136 12.35 -50.92 4.29
CA PRO A 136 11.43 -52.05 4.37
C PRO A 136 12.22 -53.34 4.31
N ASN A 137 12.02 -54.20 5.32
CA ASN A 137 12.68 -55.49 5.41
C ASN A 137 12.37 -56.33 4.14
N PRO A 138 13.37 -56.72 3.32
CA PRO A 138 13.14 -57.59 2.19
C PRO A 138 12.79 -58.98 2.71
N GLY A 139 11.51 -59.35 2.65
CA GLY A 139 11.07 -60.71 2.93
C GLY A 139 11.73 -61.73 1.99
N PRO A 140 11.90 -62.99 2.41
CA PRO A 140 12.62 -63.99 1.64
C PRO A 140 11.92 -64.25 0.30
N VAL A 141 12.68 -64.10 -0.79
CA VAL A 141 12.20 -64.35 -2.16
C VAL A 141 12.39 -65.83 -2.49
N ASN A 142 11.31 -66.51 -2.89
CA ASN A 142 11.34 -67.90 -3.36
C ASN A 142 11.18 -67.93 -4.90
N PRO A 143 12.11 -68.52 -5.67
CA PRO A 143 12.08 -68.41 -7.13
C PRO A 143 11.37 -69.57 -7.87
N GLY A 144 10.45 -69.21 -8.78
CA GLY A 144 10.08 -69.99 -9.97
C GLY A 144 8.63 -70.50 -10.03
N PRO A 145 8.14 -70.94 -11.22
CA PRO A 145 8.71 -70.81 -12.56
C PRO A 145 7.85 -69.96 -13.53
N VAL A 146 8.33 -69.73 -14.75
CA VAL A 146 7.70 -68.89 -15.80
C VAL A 146 7.20 -69.75 -16.97
N ASN A 147 6.01 -69.48 -17.53
CA ASN A 147 5.68 -69.69 -18.96
C ASN A 147 4.33 -68.99 -19.35
N PRO A 148 3.93 -68.87 -20.65
CA PRO A 148 3.47 -67.58 -21.17
C PRO A 148 2.13 -67.61 -21.95
N ASN A 149 1.59 -66.43 -22.31
CA ASN A 149 1.19 -66.03 -23.68
C ASN A 149 0.26 -64.80 -23.77
N ASN A 150 0.47 -64.04 -24.85
CA ASN A 150 -0.21 -62.86 -25.43
C ASN A 150 -1.72 -63.03 -25.81
N PRO A 151 -2.46 -62.05 -26.41
CA PRO A 151 -2.21 -60.59 -26.65
C PRO A 151 -3.43 -59.60 -26.48
N ILE A 152 -3.17 -58.27 -26.54
CA ILE A 152 -3.85 -57.15 -27.30
C ILE A 152 -5.41 -57.19 -27.51
N ASN A 153 -6.25 -56.17 -27.19
CA ASN A 153 -6.41 -54.83 -27.83
C ASN A 153 -7.40 -53.88 -27.05
N PRO A 154 -7.54 -52.57 -27.38
CA PRO A 154 -8.52 -51.64 -26.76
C PRO A 154 -9.68 -51.18 -27.68
N ASP A 155 -10.75 -50.65 -27.07
CA ASP A 155 -11.74 -49.66 -27.59
C ASP A 155 -12.58 -49.20 -26.34
N SER A 156 -13.14 -47.99 -26.15
CA SER A 156 -13.79 -46.94 -26.96
C SER A 156 -15.32 -46.92 -26.73
N HIS A 157 -15.95 -45.77 -27.03
CA HIS A 157 -17.40 -45.46 -26.96
C HIS A 157 -18.05 -45.40 -25.56
N ASN A 158 -19.07 -44.57 -25.28
CA ASN A 158 -19.64 -43.40 -26.00
C ASN A 158 -20.36 -42.48 -24.95
N ASP A 159 -20.30 -41.15 -25.05
CA ASP A 159 -21.27 -40.25 -25.73
C ASP A 159 -22.54 -39.98 -24.89
N SER A 160 -22.84 -38.73 -24.49
CA SER A 160 -23.88 -37.83 -25.06
C SER A 160 -24.89 -37.43 -23.95
N ASP A 161 -25.65 -36.33 -23.97
CA ASP A 161 -25.65 -35.15 -24.86
C ASP A 161 -26.24 -33.88 -24.16
N ASN A 162 -26.02 -32.71 -24.79
CA ASN A 162 -26.83 -31.48 -24.87
C ASN A 162 -27.91 -31.08 -23.82
N HIS A 163 -27.92 -29.78 -23.45
CA HIS A 163 -28.75 -28.81 -24.21
C HIS A 163 -28.37 -27.32 -24.00
N VAL A 164 -28.51 -26.54 -25.07
CA VAL A 164 -28.39 -25.06 -25.13
C VAL A 164 -29.78 -24.43 -25.34
N ASN A 165 -30.01 -23.17 -24.97
CA ASN A 165 -30.99 -22.31 -25.67
C ASN A 165 -30.73 -20.79 -25.47
N ASN A 166 -30.77 -20.04 -26.57
CA ASN A 166 -31.02 -18.58 -26.65
C ASN A 166 -32.55 -18.37 -26.89
N HIS A 167 -33.20 -17.19 -27.01
CA HIS A 167 -32.83 -15.85 -27.47
C HIS A 167 -33.86 -14.76 -26.93
N PRO A 168 -34.30 -13.67 -27.60
CA PRO A 168 -34.14 -12.26 -27.13
C PRO A 168 -35.44 -11.48 -26.76
N ASN A 169 -35.34 -10.21 -26.32
CA ASN A 169 -35.82 -8.97 -27.03
C ASN A 169 -35.61 -7.65 -26.21
N ASN A 170 -35.83 -6.49 -26.84
CA ASN A 170 -35.44 -5.11 -26.47
C ASN A 170 -36.50 -4.29 -25.69
N ASN A 171 -36.11 -3.30 -24.85
CA ASN A 171 -36.15 -1.85 -25.22
C ASN A 171 -35.70 -0.83 -24.12
N THR A 172 -34.96 0.18 -24.58
CA THR A 172 -34.85 1.62 -24.18
C THR A 172 -35.09 2.14 -22.75
N GLY A 173 -34.13 2.92 -22.20
CA GLY A 173 -34.39 3.90 -21.13
C GLY A 173 -33.16 4.33 -20.29
N GLY A 174 -32.59 5.51 -20.54
CA GLY A 174 -31.27 5.89 -19.98
C GLY A 174 -31.23 6.30 -18.49
N LYS A 175 -30.20 5.84 -17.77
CA LYS A 175 -29.80 6.39 -16.46
C LYS A 175 -28.29 6.20 -16.20
N THR A 176 -27.67 7.26 -15.65
CA THR A 176 -26.35 7.36 -15.00
C THR A 176 -25.50 6.08 -14.88
N GLU A 177 -24.26 6.11 -15.40
CA GLU A 177 -23.23 5.06 -15.24
C GLU A 177 -22.99 4.71 -13.76
N SER A 178 -23.63 3.63 -13.32
CA SER A 178 -23.39 2.97 -12.03
C SER A 178 -22.14 2.11 -12.09
N ASP A 179 -21.37 2.11 -10.99
CA ASP A 179 -20.23 1.21 -10.75
C ASP A 179 -20.78 -0.21 -10.50
N HIS A 180 -21.20 -0.88 -11.58
CA HIS A 180 -21.73 -2.25 -11.62
C HIS A 180 -20.87 -3.14 -12.51
N GLN A 181 -19.60 -3.29 -12.11
CA GLN A 181 -18.97 -4.59 -12.24
C GLN A 181 -19.11 -5.33 -10.91
N VAL A 182 -19.66 -6.55 -10.98
CA VAL A 182 -19.69 -7.49 -9.85
C VAL A 182 -18.26 -7.92 -9.54
N VAL A 183 -17.58 -7.10 -8.75
CA VAL A 183 -16.36 -7.52 -8.07
C VAL A 183 -16.81 -8.46 -6.97
N LYS A 184 -16.70 -9.78 -7.24
CA LYS A 184 -16.91 -10.82 -6.24
C LYS A 184 -16.17 -10.45 -4.96
N GLU A 185 -16.82 -10.67 -3.83
CA GLU A 185 -16.13 -10.70 -2.54
C GLU A 185 -14.98 -11.71 -2.66
N PRO A 186 -13.73 -11.36 -2.26
CA PRO A 186 -12.67 -12.36 -2.24
C PRO A 186 -13.09 -13.45 -1.26
N ASP A 187 -12.96 -14.71 -1.70
CA ASP A 187 -13.56 -15.87 -1.03
C ASP A 187 -13.38 -15.86 0.49
N ASN A 188 -14.43 -16.33 1.15
CA ASN A 188 -14.47 -16.53 2.59
C ASN A 188 -13.66 -17.79 2.94
N ASP A 189 -12.33 -17.67 2.79
CA ASP A 189 -11.36 -18.75 2.92
C ASP A 189 -11.24 -19.19 4.39
N ASN A 190 -12.16 -20.08 4.78
CA ASN A 190 -12.09 -20.83 6.02
C ASN A 190 -10.94 -21.84 5.94
N GLN A 191 -9.79 -21.41 6.45
CA GLN A 191 -8.86 -22.26 7.19
C GLN A 191 -8.13 -23.36 6.38
N THR A 192 -7.03 -22.99 5.68
CA THR A 192 -5.76 -23.75 5.79
C THR A 192 -4.52 -22.97 5.29
N ASN A 193 -3.50 -22.87 6.15
CA ASN A 193 -2.07 -22.62 5.85
C ASN A 193 -1.64 -21.75 4.65
N LYS A 194 -1.36 -20.45 4.90
CA LYS A 194 -0.13 -19.77 4.41
C LYS A 194 0.15 -18.45 5.12
N ASN A 195 1.08 -18.46 6.06
CA ASN A 195 1.35 -17.33 6.97
C ASN A 195 2.27 -16.24 6.37
N THR A 196 1.92 -15.72 5.20
CA THR A 196 2.45 -14.43 4.71
C THR A 196 1.35 -13.37 4.80
N LYS A 197 1.27 -12.70 5.96
CA LYS A 197 0.30 -11.62 6.22
C LYS A 197 0.53 -10.48 5.21
N LYS A 198 -0.19 -10.50 4.08
CA LYS A 198 -0.15 -9.47 3.03
C LYS A 198 -0.62 -8.13 3.60
N LYS A 199 0.34 -7.36 4.12
CA LYS A 199 0.18 -5.94 4.46
C LYS A 199 -0.41 -5.21 3.23
N THR A 200 -1.34 -4.31 3.45
CA THR A 200 -2.01 -3.56 2.37
C THR A 200 -2.40 -2.18 2.89
N VAL A 201 -2.84 -1.28 2.01
CA VAL A 201 -3.30 0.06 2.39
C VAL A 201 -4.76 0.22 1.98
N VAL A 202 -5.62 0.67 2.89
CA VAL A 202 -7.05 0.92 2.65
C VAL A 202 -7.40 2.39 2.90
N TYR A 203 -8.46 2.88 2.25
CA TYR A 203 -9.09 4.16 2.58
C TYR A 203 -10.54 3.95 3.04
N ALA A 204 -11.07 4.87 3.84
CA ALA A 204 -12.49 4.91 4.18
C ALA A 204 -13.32 5.56 3.06
N ILE A 205 -14.48 4.99 2.73
CA ILE A 205 -15.48 5.56 1.80
C ILE A 205 -16.69 6.18 2.49
N ASN A 206 -16.89 5.86 3.77
CA ASN A 206 -18.00 6.30 4.60
C ASN A 206 -17.47 6.71 5.98
N ASN A 207 -18.35 7.28 6.82
CA ASN A 207 -18.04 7.57 8.21
C ASN A 207 -17.57 6.29 8.93
N ILE A 208 -16.42 6.34 9.62
CA ILE A 208 -15.92 5.25 10.47
C ILE A 208 -15.33 5.81 11.76
N TYR A 209 -15.15 4.94 12.75
CA TYR A 209 -14.33 5.21 13.92
C TYR A 209 -13.13 4.26 13.93
N LEU A 210 -12.01 4.72 14.48
CA LEU A 210 -10.90 3.88 14.94
C LEU A 210 -11.19 3.52 16.40
N TYR A 211 -11.11 2.23 16.72
CA TYR A 211 -11.36 1.69 18.05
C TYR A 211 -10.10 1.09 18.66
N GLN A 212 -10.01 1.03 19.99
CA GLN A 212 -8.95 0.32 20.70
C GLN A 212 -9.02 -1.20 20.42
N ASN A 213 -10.23 -1.76 20.46
CA ASN A 213 -10.47 -3.20 20.31
C ASN A 213 -11.38 -3.56 19.12
N LYS A 214 -11.33 -4.82 18.71
CA LYS A 214 -12.01 -5.36 17.52
C LYS A 214 -13.55 -5.32 17.59
N ASN A 215 -14.11 -5.30 18.81
CA ASN A 215 -15.55 -5.41 19.07
C ASN A 215 -16.32 -4.08 19.08
N PHE A 216 -15.62 -2.95 18.91
CA PHE A 216 -16.22 -1.63 18.67
C PHE A 216 -17.12 -1.09 19.79
N LYS A 217 -16.75 -1.24 21.07
CA LYS A 217 -17.52 -0.60 22.15
C LYS A 217 -17.46 0.93 22.00
N GLN A 218 -18.55 1.62 22.34
CA GLN A 218 -18.67 3.07 22.23
C GLN A 218 -17.55 3.81 22.99
N SER A 219 -17.17 3.31 24.17
CA SER A 219 -16.10 3.82 25.04
C SER A 219 -14.69 3.64 24.47
N GLU A 220 -14.49 2.69 23.56
CA GLU A 220 -13.17 2.36 22.97
C GLU A 220 -12.85 3.22 21.73
N ARG A 221 -13.65 4.24 21.42
CA ARG A 221 -13.48 5.09 20.23
C ARG A 221 -12.28 6.03 20.40
N ILE A 222 -11.22 5.77 19.64
CA ILE A 222 -10.00 6.59 19.58
C ILE A 222 -10.22 7.85 18.73
N PHE A 223 -10.88 7.71 17.57
CA PHE A 223 -11.05 8.81 16.63
C PHE A 223 -12.23 8.59 15.67
N LYS A 224 -12.86 9.68 15.22
CA LYS A 224 -13.94 9.67 14.21
C LYS A 224 -13.43 10.24 12.88
N TYR A 225 -13.61 9.49 11.81
CA TYR A 225 -13.33 9.91 10.44
C TYR A 225 -14.67 10.15 9.75
N VAL A 226 -14.90 11.37 9.28
CA VAL A 226 -16.08 11.62 8.43
C VAL A 226 -15.86 11.06 7.03
N GLN A 227 -16.95 10.85 6.30
CA GLN A 227 -16.92 10.61 4.87
C GLN A 227 -16.19 11.77 4.17
N LYS A 228 -15.31 11.46 3.22
CA LYS A 228 -14.55 12.43 2.43
C LYS A 228 -14.74 12.20 0.93
N PRO A 229 -14.71 13.26 0.11
CA PRO A 229 -14.51 13.17 -1.33
C PRO A 229 -13.31 12.30 -1.69
N ARG A 230 -13.37 11.60 -2.84
CA ARG A 230 -12.43 10.52 -3.21
C ARG A 230 -10.96 10.90 -3.03
N ILE A 231 -10.57 12.09 -3.48
CA ILE A 231 -9.17 12.56 -3.42
C ILE A 231 -8.67 12.83 -1.98
N ASN A 232 -9.59 13.09 -1.03
CA ASN A 232 -9.29 13.45 0.36
C ASN A 232 -9.63 12.33 1.36
N ARG A 233 -9.87 11.10 0.90
CA ARG A 233 -10.21 9.97 1.79
C ARG A 233 -9.07 9.61 2.74
N PRO A 234 -9.35 9.35 4.03
CA PRO A 234 -8.32 8.99 4.98
C PRO A 234 -7.75 7.61 4.65
N MET A 235 -6.45 7.45 4.82
CA MET A 235 -5.68 6.25 4.50
C MET A 235 -5.16 5.56 5.76
N PHE A 236 -5.06 4.23 5.66
CA PHE A 236 -4.69 3.34 6.75
C PHE A 236 -3.82 2.20 6.23
N VAL A 237 -2.67 1.96 6.86
CA VAL A 237 -1.86 0.76 6.61
C VAL A 237 -2.43 -0.38 7.46
N VAL A 238 -2.77 -1.51 6.81
CA VAL A 238 -3.27 -2.71 7.48
C VAL A 238 -2.11 -3.49 8.08
N LEU A 239 -2.11 -3.57 9.40
CA LEU A 239 -1.15 -4.34 10.22
C LEU A 239 -1.63 -5.78 10.44
N GLY A 240 -2.94 -6.01 10.45
CA GLY A 240 -3.54 -7.32 10.65
C GLY A 240 -5.01 -7.37 10.30
N ARG A 241 -5.55 -8.59 10.21
CA ARG A 241 -6.98 -8.89 10.01
C ARG A 241 -7.44 -9.73 11.21
N SER A 242 -8.66 -9.51 11.66
CA SER A 242 -9.32 -10.28 12.71
C SER A 242 -10.83 -10.30 12.47
N THR A 243 -11.57 -11.12 13.20
CA THR A 243 -13.04 -11.07 13.27
C THR A 243 -13.45 -10.54 14.64
N ASP A 244 -14.51 -9.74 14.69
CA ASP A 244 -15.21 -9.49 15.96
C ASP A 244 -15.92 -10.77 16.44
N ASP A 245 -16.47 -10.74 17.65
CA ASP A 245 -17.10 -11.92 18.25
C ASP A 245 -18.42 -12.32 17.55
N SER A 246 -18.92 -11.49 16.61
CA SER A 246 -20.01 -11.80 15.69
C SER A 246 -19.54 -12.22 14.29
N GLY A 247 -18.27 -12.61 14.15
CA GLY A 247 -17.66 -13.10 12.90
C GLY A 247 -17.33 -12.02 11.87
N LYS A 248 -17.61 -10.73 12.12
CA LYS A 248 -17.46 -9.69 11.10
C LYS A 248 -16.00 -9.26 10.98
N LEU A 249 -15.51 -9.14 9.75
CA LEU A 249 -14.12 -8.73 9.48
C LEU A 249 -13.77 -7.35 10.09
N ARG A 250 -12.60 -7.30 10.73
CA ARG A 250 -11.96 -6.15 11.35
C ARG A 250 -10.52 -6.04 10.86
N LEU A 251 -10.03 -4.81 10.72
CA LEU A 251 -8.67 -4.53 10.28
C LEU A 251 -7.95 -3.81 11.42
N LYS A 252 -6.86 -4.40 11.94
CA LYS A 252 -5.91 -3.67 12.78
C LYS A 252 -5.07 -2.80 11.86
N VAL A 253 -5.06 -1.48 12.10
CA VAL A 253 -4.47 -0.49 11.20
C VAL A 253 -3.60 0.53 11.92
N ARG A 254 -2.68 1.14 11.18
CA ARG A 254 -2.01 2.41 11.52
C ARG A 254 -2.55 3.52 10.63
N ASP A 255 -2.96 4.63 11.22
CA ASP A 255 -3.36 5.86 10.54
C ASP A 255 -2.13 6.53 9.87
N VAL A 256 -2.23 6.85 8.59
CA VAL A 256 -1.17 7.52 7.80
C VAL A 256 -1.63 8.86 7.20
N ASN A 257 -2.52 9.56 7.90
CA ASN A 257 -3.01 10.89 7.53
C ASN A 257 -2.17 11.97 8.23
N HIS A 258 -0.92 12.11 7.78
CA HIS A 258 0.14 12.86 8.46
C HIS A 258 -0.20 14.30 8.87
N HIS A 259 -1.08 14.99 8.13
CA HIS A 259 -1.53 16.36 8.45
C HIS A 259 -2.64 16.43 9.53
N SER A 260 -2.85 15.37 10.33
CA SER A 260 -3.96 15.26 11.27
C SER A 260 -3.56 14.76 12.67
N LYS A 261 -4.33 15.14 13.69
CA LYS A 261 -4.16 14.68 15.09
C LYS A 261 -4.45 13.19 15.33
N SER A 262 -4.69 12.40 14.28
CA SER A 262 -4.80 10.94 14.36
C SER A 262 -3.66 10.20 13.65
N ALA A 263 -2.75 10.90 12.98
CA ALA A 263 -1.56 10.31 12.37
C ALA A 263 -0.81 9.39 13.36
N GLY A 264 -0.33 8.24 12.86
CA GLY A 264 0.41 7.25 13.65
C GLY A 264 -0.44 6.38 14.58
N LYS A 265 -1.67 6.78 14.93
CA LYS A 265 -2.52 6.01 15.85
C LYS A 265 -2.82 4.61 15.31
N VAL A 266 -2.78 3.64 16.22
CA VAL A 266 -3.07 2.23 15.93
C VAL A 266 -4.38 1.83 16.60
N GLY A 267 -5.15 0.98 15.92
CA GLY A 267 -6.43 0.47 16.44
C GLY A 267 -7.15 -0.37 15.38
N TYR A 268 -8.44 -0.61 15.58
CA TYR A 268 -9.29 -1.38 14.67
C TYR A 268 -10.28 -0.50 13.91
N ILE A 269 -10.43 -0.79 12.62
CA ILE A 269 -11.52 -0.26 11.77
C ILE A 269 -12.30 -1.42 11.13
N THR A 270 -13.50 -1.13 10.63
CA THR A 270 -14.33 -2.14 9.96
C THR A 270 -13.64 -2.64 8.70
N GLY A 271 -13.65 -3.96 8.48
CA GLY A 271 -13.16 -4.56 7.23
C GLY A 271 -14.20 -4.62 6.12
N SER A 272 -15.45 -4.20 6.38
CA SER A 272 -16.53 -4.27 5.40
C SER A 272 -16.24 -3.41 4.18
N TRP A 273 -16.39 -4.02 3.00
CA TRP A 273 -16.31 -3.36 1.69
C TRP A 273 -17.28 -2.17 1.52
N LYS A 274 -18.33 -2.05 2.34
CA LYS A 274 -19.24 -0.88 2.41
C LYS A 274 -18.58 0.36 3.05
N TYR A 275 -17.49 0.19 3.78
CA TYR A 275 -16.85 1.27 4.56
C TYR A 275 -15.38 1.48 4.20
N VAL A 276 -14.66 0.42 3.82
CA VAL A 276 -13.25 0.49 3.41
C VAL A 276 -13.03 -0.13 2.04
N ARG A 277 -12.05 0.39 1.30
CA ARG A 277 -11.60 -0.15 0.00
C ARG A 277 -10.07 -0.04 -0.06
N PRO A 278 -9.36 -0.92 -0.80
CA PRO A 278 -7.93 -0.75 -1.05
C PRO A 278 -7.62 0.63 -1.66
N VAL A 279 -6.52 1.26 -1.23
CA VAL A 279 -6.01 2.52 -1.81
C VAL A 279 -5.52 2.30 -3.24
N TYR A 280 -4.86 1.17 -3.46
CA TYR A 280 -4.26 0.84 -4.73
C TYR A 280 -5.19 -0.06 -5.55
N TYR A 281 -5.23 0.17 -6.87
CA TYR A 281 -5.86 -0.75 -7.81
C TYR A 281 -5.27 -2.16 -7.69
N GLN A 282 -6.10 -3.19 -7.91
CA GLN A 282 -5.76 -4.61 -7.70
C GLN A 282 -5.63 -5.43 -8.99
N SER A 283 -6.01 -4.85 -10.13
CA SER A 283 -6.02 -5.46 -11.46
C SER A 283 -5.62 -4.45 -12.53
N ASN A 284 -5.27 -4.94 -13.73
CA ASN A 284 -4.94 -4.08 -14.86
C ASN A 284 -6.18 -3.40 -15.45
N HIS A 285 -5.98 -2.23 -16.06
CA HIS A 285 -7.00 -1.37 -16.68
C HIS A 285 -6.41 -0.79 -17.97
N LYS A 286 -7.22 -0.49 -19.00
CA LYS A 286 -6.72 0.03 -20.28
C LYS A 286 -6.51 1.55 -20.31
N THR A 287 -7.12 2.28 -19.38
CA THR A 287 -7.11 3.75 -19.36
C THR A 287 -7.31 4.25 -17.94
N LEU A 288 -6.58 5.30 -17.56
CA LEU A 288 -6.77 6.05 -16.33
C LEU A 288 -7.00 7.54 -16.63
N THR A 289 -7.75 8.22 -15.78
CA THR A 289 -7.83 9.69 -15.73
C THR A 289 -7.17 10.19 -14.44
N VAL A 290 -6.34 11.22 -14.54
CA VAL A 290 -5.76 11.90 -13.36
C VAL A 290 -6.83 12.71 -12.65
N ILE A 291 -7.02 12.50 -11.34
CA ILE A 291 -7.98 13.26 -10.52
C ILE A 291 -7.33 14.09 -9.42
N ASN A 292 -6.03 13.92 -9.16
CA ASN A 292 -5.29 14.76 -8.22
C ASN A 292 -5.27 16.23 -8.71
N PRO A 293 -5.67 17.23 -7.88
CA PRO A 293 -5.61 18.64 -8.27
C PRO A 293 -4.21 19.12 -8.63
N ASN A 294 -3.18 18.50 -8.06
CA ASN A 294 -1.76 18.79 -8.32
C ASN A 294 -1.15 17.86 -9.39
N GLY A 295 -1.96 17.13 -10.16
CA GLY A 295 -1.49 16.24 -11.22
C GLY A 295 -0.81 14.95 -10.72
N VAL A 296 -0.22 14.19 -11.64
CA VAL A 296 0.52 12.95 -11.36
C VAL A 296 1.81 12.94 -12.19
N ASN A 297 2.95 12.74 -11.52
CA ASN A 297 4.22 12.50 -12.19
C ASN A 297 4.29 11.07 -12.76
N ALA A 298 5.02 10.93 -13.86
CA ALA A 298 5.42 9.66 -14.45
C ALA A 298 6.94 9.52 -14.46
N TYR A 299 7.41 8.28 -14.33
CA TYR A 299 8.76 7.95 -13.90
C TYR A 299 9.35 6.84 -14.76
N THR A 300 10.67 6.79 -14.95
CA THR A 300 11.33 5.69 -15.66
C THR A 300 11.26 4.38 -14.87
N ASN A 301 11.31 4.44 -13.54
CA ASN A 301 11.42 3.26 -12.68
C ASN A 301 10.12 2.95 -11.90
N GLN A 302 9.86 1.65 -11.67
CA GLN A 302 8.67 1.16 -10.97
C GLN A 302 8.53 1.64 -9.51
N ASN A 303 9.66 1.92 -8.84
CA ASN A 303 9.71 2.50 -7.50
C ASN A 303 9.33 4.00 -7.47
N LEU A 304 9.08 4.62 -8.64
CA LEU A 304 8.85 6.06 -8.85
C LEU A 304 10.10 6.93 -8.66
N THR A 305 11.28 6.44 -9.07
CA THR A 305 12.47 7.29 -9.29
C THR A 305 12.67 7.60 -10.78
N GLY A 306 13.45 8.64 -11.08
CA GLY A 306 13.64 9.12 -12.46
C GLY A 306 12.38 9.78 -13.02
N LYS A 307 11.95 10.91 -12.45
CA LYS A 307 10.78 11.68 -12.90
C LYS A 307 11.03 12.17 -14.34
N ALA A 308 10.18 11.75 -15.28
CA ALA A 308 10.33 12.05 -16.71
C ALA A 308 9.21 12.94 -17.26
N LYS A 309 7.98 12.86 -16.73
CA LYS A 309 6.81 13.56 -17.29
C LYS A 309 5.83 13.95 -16.18
N HIS A 310 5.02 14.98 -16.42
CA HIS A 310 3.96 15.39 -15.50
C HIS A 310 2.60 15.47 -16.22
N PHE A 311 1.60 14.78 -15.68
CA PHE A 311 0.24 14.78 -16.18
C PHE A 311 -0.67 15.65 -15.29
N LYS A 312 -1.29 16.67 -15.87
CA LYS A 312 -2.20 17.59 -15.16
C LYS A 312 -3.50 16.88 -14.75
N GLN A 313 -4.26 17.46 -13.82
CA GLN A 313 -5.61 16.98 -13.52
C GLN A 313 -6.44 16.87 -14.81
N GLY A 314 -7.17 15.77 -14.96
CA GLY A 314 -7.98 15.51 -16.14
C GLY A 314 -7.28 14.83 -17.30
N THR A 315 -5.96 14.66 -17.28
CA THR A 315 -5.27 13.93 -18.35
C THR A 315 -5.74 12.47 -18.39
N ARG A 316 -6.21 12.03 -19.57
CA ARG A 316 -6.50 10.63 -19.90
C ARG A 316 -5.19 9.97 -20.35
N ILE A 317 -4.83 8.87 -19.70
CA ILE A 317 -3.58 8.14 -19.91
C ILE A 317 -3.94 6.71 -20.34
N LYS A 318 -3.46 6.29 -21.52
CA LYS A 318 -3.46 4.88 -21.92
C LYS A 318 -2.37 4.16 -21.12
N VAL A 319 -2.69 2.99 -20.56
CA VAL A 319 -1.73 2.19 -19.79
C VAL A 319 -1.74 0.74 -20.28
N THR A 320 -0.56 0.13 -20.29
CA THR A 320 -0.27 -1.14 -20.96
C THR A 320 0.00 -2.27 -19.95
N LYS A 321 0.81 -1.98 -18.92
CA LYS A 321 1.22 -2.93 -17.88
C LYS A 321 0.75 -2.48 -16.49
N PHE A 322 0.45 -3.45 -15.63
CA PHE A 322 0.15 -3.23 -14.21
C PHE A 322 1.16 -4.01 -13.36
N VAL A 323 1.76 -3.33 -12.37
CA VAL A 323 2.86 -3.88 -11.55
C VAL A 323 2.59 -3.65 -10.07
N ARG A 324 2.92 -4.64 -9.23
CA ARG A 324 2.91 -4.52 -7.77
C ARG A 324 4.30 -4.15 -7.28
N HIS A 325 4.38 -3.21 -6.34
CA HIS A 325 5.62 -2.77 -5.71
C HIS A 325 5.37 -2.56 -4.21
N ASN A 326 5.81 -3.51 -3.39
CA ASN A 326 5.52 -3.59 -1.95
C ASN A 326 4.00 -3.48 -1.69
N LEU A 327 3.57 -2.56 -0.82
CA LEU A 327 2.15 -2.34 -0.45
C LEU A 327 1.35 -1.59 -1.53
N THR A 328 1.97 -1.29 -2.68
CA THR A 328 1.48 -0.31 -3.65
C THR A 328 1.43 -0.90 -5.05
N THR A 329 0.71 -0.25 -5.96
CA THR A 329 0.66 -0.66 -7.37
C THR A 329 0.98 0.48 -8.32
N ARG A 330 1.33 0.11 -9.55
CA ARG A 330 1.82 0.97 -10.62
C ARG A 330 1.16 0.58 -11.93
N TYR A 331 1.06 1.55 -12.82
CA TYR A 331 0.74 1.32 -14.22
C TYR A 331 1.84 1.87 -15.10
N MET A 332 2.19 1.17 -16.16
CA MET A 332 3.07 1.66 -17.22
C MET A 332 2.22 2.34 -18.30
N THR A 333 2.61 3.53 -18.75
CA THR A 333 1.99 4.22 -19.88
C THR A 333 2.37 3.55 -21.21
N SER A 334 1.75 3.97 -22.32
CA SER A 334 2.23 3.63 -23.68
C SER A 334 3.72 3.93 -23.86
N ASP A 335 4.18 5.03 -23.27
CA ASP A 335 5.52 5.60 -23.43
C ASP A 335 6.55 4.94 -22.47
N GLY A 336 6.24 3.77 -21.91
CA GLY A 336 7.12 3.02 -21.00
C GLY A 336 7.23 3.55 -19.56
N LEU A 337 6.62 4.71 -19.24
CA LEU A 337 6.76 5.37 -17.93
C LEU A 337 5.79 4.81 -16.88
N TYR A 338 6.24 4.68 -15.63
CA TYR A 338 5.42 4.26 -14.50
C TYR A 338 4.69 5.44 -13.85
N ILE A 339 3.40 5.26 -13.58
CA ILE A 339 2.54 6.12 -12.77
C ILE A 339 1.93 5.35 -11.59
N THR A 340 1.48 6.09 -10.59
CA THR A 340 0.85 5.53 -9.38
C THR A 340 -0.49 4.83 -9.67
N GLY A 341 -0.72 3.66 -9.07
CA GLY A 341 -2.01 2.97 -9.02
C GLY A 341 -2.92 3.46 -7.87
N ASN A 342 -2.57 4.56 -7.18
CA ASN A 342 -3.35 5.09 -6.07
C ASN A 342 -4.68 5.69 -6.55
N ARG A 343 -5.79 5.08 -6.13
CA ARG A 343 -7.18 5.43 -6.47
C ARG A 343 -7.60 6.82 -5.98
N LYS A 344 -6.86 7.50 -5.10
CA LYS A 344 -7.08 8.91 -4.74
C LYS A 344 -6.49 9.88 -5.77
N LEU A 345 -5.51 9.44 -6.57
CA LEU A 345 -4.76 10.28 -7.50
C LEU A 345 -5.15 10.02 -8.96
N VAL A 346 -5.54 8.77 -9.27
CA VAL A 346 -6.05 8.33 -10.57
C VAL A 346 -7.37 7.55 -10.42
N ILE A 347 -8.15 7.49 -11.50
CA ILE A 347 -9.37 6.70 -11.61
C ILE A 347 -9.41 5.96 -12.95
N ASN A 348 -9.94 4.74 -12.96
CA ASN A 348 -10.17 3.94 -14.16
C ASN A 348 -11.13 4.65 -15.12
N GLY A 349 -10.89 4.49 -16.42
CA GLY A 349 -11.74 5.03 -17.48
C GLY A 349 -11.58 6.55 -17.68
N TYR A 350 -12.61 7.15 -18.25
CA TYR A 350 -12.70 8.58 -18.51
C TYR A 350 -13.52 9.27 -17.42
N VAL A 351 -13.04 10.40 -16.90
CA VAL A 351 -13.86 11.29 -16.07
C VAL A 351 -13.91 12.67 -16.70
N ARG A 352 -15.11 13.09 -17.10
CA ARG A 352 -15.35 14.42 -17.66
C ARG A 352 -14.94 15.49 -16.65
N GLN A 353 -14.07 16.39 -17.10
CA GLN A 353 -13.55 17.49 -16.30
C GLN A 353 -14.34 18.76 -16.59
N PRO A 354 -14.65 19.58 -15.58
CA PRO A 354 -15.15 20.93 -15.80
C PRO A 354 -14.01 21.79 -16.35
N GLN A 355 -14.10 22.18 -17.63
CA GLN A 355 -13.15 23.10 -18.27
C GLN A 355 -13.64 24.55 -18.19
N GLN A 356 -14.96 24.74 -18.25
CA GLN A 356 -15.58 26.06 -18.17
C GLN A 356 -16.89 26.03 -17.38
N ILE A 357 -17.15 27.13 -16.67
CA ILE A 357 -18.39 27.36 -15.92
C ILE A 357 -19.02 28.69 -16.30
N LYS A 358 -20.36 28.73 -16.41
CA LYS A 358 -21.16 29.95 -16.52
C LYS A 358 -21.80 30.27 -15.17
N VAL A 359 -21.64 31.51 -14.71
CA VAL A 359 -22.20 32.01 -13.44
C VAL A 359 -23.71 32.26 -13.60
N LYS A 360 -24.54 31.53 -12.84
CA LYS A 360 -26.01 31.61 -12.83
C LYS A 360 -26.54 32.70 -11.89
N LYS A 361 -25.87 32.88 -10.75
CA LYS A 361 -26.16 33.88 -9.72
C LYS A 361 -24.86 34.56 -9.32
N THR A 362 -24.90 35.86 -9.07
CA THR A 362 -23.75 36.63 -8.57
C THR A 362 -23.11 35.92 -7.38
N LEU A 363 -21.78 35.81 -7.41
CA LEU A 363 -20.98 35.09 -6.40
C LEU A 363 -19.70 35.86 -6.09
N TYR A 364 -18.94 35.40 -5.10
CA TYR A 364 -17.61 35.94 -4.79
C TYR A 364 -16.50 34.99 -5.22
N ARG A 365 -15.35 35.57 -5.60
CA ARG A 365 -14.07 34.89 -5.74
C ARG A 365 -13.32 34.98 -4.41
N TYR A 366 -12.55 33.94 -4.08
CA TYR A 366 -11.85 33.80 -2.81
C TYR A 366 -10.38 33.41 -3.01
N ASN A 367 -9.55 33.65 -1.99
CA ASN A 367 -8.11 33.36 -2.05
C ASN A 367 -7.76 31.85 -2.10
N ASN A 368 -8.55 31.00 -1.43
CA ASN A 368 -8.30 29.56 -1.34
C ASN A 368 -9.62 28.75 -1.39
N ALA A 369 -9.54 27.42 -1.48
CA ALA A 369 -10.72 26.56 -1.51
C ALA A 369 -11.58 26.58 -0.22
N ASN A 370 -10.98 26.97 0.91
CA ASN A 370 -11.69 27.11 2.20
C ASN A 370 -12.56 28.37 2.26
N PHE A 371 -12.34 29.34 1.36
CA PHE A 371 -13.04 30.62 1.29
C PHE A 371 -12.70 31.59 2.44
N ASN A 372 -11.46 31.54 2.95
CA ASN A 372 -11.03 32.35 4.09
C ASN A 372 -11.22 33.87 3.85
N HIS A 373 -10.84 34.37 2.67
CA HIS A 373 -10.97 35.79 2.33
C HIS A 373 -11.66 35.97 0.97
N ARG A 374 -12.64 36.89 0.92
CA ARG A 374 -13.27 37.35 -0.32
C ARG A 374 -12.31 38.29 -1.05
N LEU A 375 -12.14 38.10 -2.34
CA LEU A 375 -11.28 38.93 -3.20
C LEU A 375 -12.10 39.88 -4.08
N SER A 376 -13.10 39.35 -4.79
CA SER A 376 -13.88 40.14 -5.75
C SER A 376 -15.26 39.54 -6.02
N LYS A 377 -16.18 40.38 -6.51
CA LYS A 377 -17.55 39.99 -6.91
C LYS A 377 -17.55 39.56 -8.38
N VAL A 378 -18.14 38.41 -8.68
CA VAL A 378 -18.32 37.90 -10.04
C VAL A 378 -19.80 38.00 -10.41
N LYS A 379 -20.10 38.73 -11.48
CA LYS A 379 -21.47 39.00 -11.94
C LYS A 379 -22.13 37.74 -12.54
N LYS A 380 -23.47 37.69 -12.50
CA LYS A 380 -24.26 36.72 -13.28
C LYS A 380 -23.88 36.82 -14.78
N GLY A 381 -23.88 35.69 -15.47
CA GLY A 381 -23.57 35.59 -16.90
C GLY A 381 -22.09 35.33 -17.20
N THR A 382 -21.16 35.76 -16.34
CA THR A 382 -19.71 35.57 -16.53
C THR A 382 -19.35 34.11 -16.81
N ILE A 383 -18.49 33.88 -17.81
CA ILE A 383 -17.88 32.59 -18.09
C ILE A 383 -16.47 32.58 -17.49
N LEU A 384 -16.13 31.53 -16.75
CA LEU A 384 -14.81 31.34 -16.15
C LEU A 384 -14.19 30.03 -16.67
N LYS A 385 -12.93 30.10 -17.10
CA LYS A 385 -12.08 28.92 -17.32
C LYS A 385 -11.73 28.32 -15.97
N VAL A 386 -11.90 27.00 -15.83
CA VAL A 386 -11.54 26.23 -14.64
C VAL A 386 -10.14 25.65 -14.87
N ALA A 387 -9.20 25.96 -13.99
CA ALA A 387 -7.82 25.48 -14.07
C ALA A 387 -7.66 24.09 -13.41
N LYS A 388 -8.34 23.88 -12.28
CA LYS A 388 -8.45 22.61 -11.54
C LYS A 388 -9.69 22.63 -10.65
N TYR A 389 -10.12 21.46 -10.19
CA TYR A 389 -11.07 21.34 -9.09
C TYR A 389 -10.42 20.70 -7.86
N GLU A 390 -10.84 21.12 -6.68
CA GLU A 390 -10.42 20.56 -5.39
C GLU A 390 -11.55 20.73 -4.36
N TYR A 391 -11.34 20.31 -3.12
CA TYR A 391 -12.36 20.40 -2.07
C TYR A 391 -11.81 21.16 -0.87
N SER A 392 -12.68 21.95 -0.21
CA SER A 392 -12.33 22.60 1.05
C SER A 392 -11.97 21.58 2.14
N HIS A 393 -11.24 22.02 3.15
CA HIS A 393 -10.80 21.24 4.30
C HIS A 393 -10.16 19.90 3.91
N PRO A 394 -9.13 19.86 3.02
CA PRO A 394 -8.60 18.62 2.48
C PRO A 394 -8.14 17.66 3.58
N ASP A 395 -7.34 18.15 4.51
CA ASP A 395 -6.73 17.38 5.62
C ASP A 395 -7.65 17.21 6.84
N SER A 396 -8.79 17.89 6.87
CA SER A 396 -9.73 17.79 7.98
C SER A 396 -10.44 16.43 7.96
N LEU A 397 -10.15 15.59 8.94
CA LEU A 397 -10.83 14.32 9.16
C LEU A 397 -12.20 14.46 9.84
N LYS A 398 -12.57 15.69 10.23
CA LYS A 398 -13.84 16.03 10.91
C LYS A 398 -14.85 16.74 10.01
N GLN A 399 -14.45 17.25 8.84
CA GLN A 399 -15.32 17.97 7.90
C GLN A 399 -15.27 17.32 6.52
N PHE A 400 -16.42 17.19 5.85
CA PHE A 400 -16.53 16.52 4.54
C PHE A 400 -15.63 17.16 3.47
N GLY A 401 -15.82 18.46 3.22
CA GLY A 401 -15.08 19.23 2.21
C GLY A 401 -15.88 19.47 0.94
N THR A 402 -16.12 20.74 0.61
CA THR A 402 -17.01 21.16 -0.48
C THR A 402 -16.23 21.39 -1.77
N LEU A 403 -16.73 20.88 -2.90
CA LEU A 403 -16.10 21.07 -4.22
C LEU A 403 -15.97 22.56 -4.57
N ARG A 404 -14.79 22.95 -5.04
CA ARG A 404 -14.41 24.29 -5.51
C ARG A 404 -13.76 24.22 -6.87
N TYR A 405 -13.87 25.30 -7.62
CA TYR A 405 -13.14 25.49 -8.87
C TYR A 405 -12.07 26.56 -8.68
N ALA A 406 -10.82 26.21 -9.00
CA ALA A 406 -9.77 27.19 -9.20
C ALA A 406 -9.97 27.85 -10.56
N VAL A 407 -9.96 29.16 -10.59
CA VAL A 407 -10.12 30.03 -11.77
C VAL A 407 -9.01 31.07 -11.76
N SER A 408 -8.88 31.86 -12.84
CA SER A 408 -7.93 32.98 -12.82
C SER A 408 -8.20 33.91 -11.63
N GLY A 409 -7.17 34.22 -10.86
CA GLY A 409 -7.21 35.10 -9.68
C GLY A 409 -7.92 34.53 -8.44
N GLY A 410 -8.14 33.22 -8.32
CA GLY A 410 -8.63 32.60 -7.07
C GLY A 410 -9.63 31.45 -7.25
N TYR A 411 -10.52 31.27 -6.28
CA TYR A 411 -11.46 30.15 -6.19
C TYR A 411 -12.91 30.61 -6.20
N VAL A 412 -13.79 29.82 -6.80
CA VAL A 412 -15.25 30.03 -6.82
C VAL A 412 -16.01 28.76 -6.47
N THR A 413 -17.30 28.92 -6.14
CA THR A 413 -18.14 27.80 -5.68
C THR A 413 -18.51 26.87 -6.84
N ALA A 414 -18.48 25.55 -6.61
CA ALA A 414 -18.97 24.56 -7.56
C ALA A 414 -20.47 24.25 -7.40
N ASN A 415 -21.19 24.94 -6.50
CA ASN A 415 -22.62 24.72 -6.28
C ASN A 415 -23.43 25.00 -7.58
N ARG A 416 -24.18 23.98 -8.05
CA ARG A 416 -25.01 24.00 -9.27
C ARG A 416 -26.15 25.04 -9.27
N GLN A 417 -26.47 25.61 -8.11
CA GLN A 417 -27.36 26.77 -7.99
C GLN A 417 -26.70 28.07 -8.47
N PHE A 418 -25.39 28.22 -8.24
CA PHE A 418 -24.60 29.41 -8.55
C PHE A 418 -23.85 29.31 -9.89
N VAL A 419 -23.46 28.11 -10.32
CA VAL A 419 -22.71 27.88 -11.56
C VAL A 419 -23.25 26.71 -12.38
N LYS A 420 -23.09 26.74 -13.70
CA LYS A 420 -23.34 25.61 -14.62
C LYS A 420 -22.01 25.26 -15.31
N VAL A 421 -21.58 24.00 -15.27
CA VAL A 421 -20.49 23.52 -16.14
C VAL A 421 -21.00 23.53 -17.58
N ILE A 422 -20.26 24.18 -18.49
CA ILE A 422 -20.64 24.34 -19.90
C ILE A 422 -19.70 23.61 -20.86
N LYS A 423 -18.49 23.25 -20.41
CA LYS A 423 -17.54 22.40 -21.12
C LYS A 423 -16.97 21.39 -20.14
#